data_AF-U6MMG0-F1
#
_entry.id   AF-U6MMG0-F1
#
_cell.length_a   1.000
_cell.length_b   1.000
_cell.length_c   1.000
_cell.angle_alpha   90.00
_cell.angle_beta   90.00
_cell.angle_gamma   90.00
#
_symmetry.space_group_name_H-M   'P 1'
#
loop_
_entity.id
_entity.type
_entity.pdbx_description
1 polymer ?
#
loop_
_entity_poly.entity_id
_entity_poly.type
_entity_poly.pdbx_seq_one_letter_code
_entity_poly.pdbx_strand_id
1 'polypeptide(L)'
;MESTWASFAPRLGKRWLLLGARVSAVWILSVCLALPIAVIDLSWPSTPQTAEAVKLPPRGSVSYGGSTEQLLALEGAEPENESTERGKGKARHRRRRPAVQLYLRKLFKGQTIANKRRWKRLASEICDWHVFERHSFGAPSKLLIFLTTAGQEQSAGCCGMRSRRNQSVEIDPPLSTQAEDDALDLNGELLKMVQDVQKCEKRKNGTRHPSFCIDAFVSSPLTAAIQTASKATAIVGKDIACKDPHYSETTRTRVTWLLSPLVRERVEGLADVGTELQELLKRLTRFFETVQLERTVVDTGAMAPEQPWWYTNSETQLRDALERTRELFSDTPSSESGEAAAAGVTAEPHEGDAGLAAGSSASSVVAIGYPDILPPSKGSKALKTALDVAEALLLSTVDSGTSTEMPPRESEEEALLRGKILLQSLCKAEQLSTALITTHERFLKVLSRHSTVGSATIKVAMLTCGPVPTLHFLEGLQDISGRGRSNSSSSEDSQESGQSEWS
;
A
#
# COMPACT_ATOMS: atom_id res chain seq x y z
N MET A 1 61.65 -5.14 -18.96
CA MET A 1 61.48 -5.26 -20.42
C MET A 1 59.97 -5.21 -20.69
N GLU A 2 59.36 -4.03 -20.60
CA GLU A 2 59.34 -2.94 -21.58
C GLU A 2 58.37 -3.17 -22.73
N SER A 3 57.43 -2.20 -22.84
CA SER A 3 56.69 -1.79 -24.03
C SER A 3 55.59 -2.76 -24.50
N THR A 4 54.40 -2.34 -24.91
CA THR A 4 54.03 -1.12 -25.65
C THR A 4 52.59 -0.71 -25.33
N TRP A 5 52.43 0.55 -24.93
CA TRP A 5 51.20 1.34 -25.03
C TRP A 5 51.27 2.14 -26.33
N ALA A 6 50.20 2.15 -27.14
CA ALA A 6 49.94 3.26 -28.07
C ALA A 6 48.49 3.30 -28.59
N SER A 7 47.96 4.52 -28.55
CA SER A 7 46.88 5.09 -29.38
C SER A 7 45.43 4.64 -29.11
N PHE A 8 44.63 5.55 -28.55
CA PHE A 8 43.57 6.24 -29.32
C PHE A 8 43.04 7.42 -28.50
N ALA A 9 43.03 8.61 -29.11
CA ALA A 9 42.42 9.82 -28.59
C ALA A 9 41.46 10.38 -29.63
N PRO A 10 40.33 10.98 -29.22
CA PRO A 10 39.71 12.02 -30.00
C PRO A 10 39.71 13.37 -29.26
N ARG A 11 40.05 14.36 -30.07
CA ARG A 11 40.00 15.82 -29.91
C ARG A 11 38.75 16.33 -29.17
N LEU A 12 38.95 17.09 -28.10
CA LEU A 12 37.97 18.05 -27.58
C LEU A 12 38.55 19.46 -27.63
N GLY A 13 37.73 20.36 -28.19
CA GLY A 13 38.08 21.73 -28.53
C GLY A 13 38.12 22.66 -27.32
N LYS A 14 39.02 23.63 -27.44
CA LYS A 14 39.24 24.77 -26.55
C LYS A 14 38.05 25.73 -26.57
N ARG A 15 37.56 26.14 -25.40
CA ARG A 15 37.21 27.54 -25.05
C ARG A 15 36.79 27.62 -23.58
N TRP A 16 37.21 28.72 -22.94
CA TRP A 16 37.00 29.12 -21.53
C TRP A 16 38.15 28.80 -20.56
N LEU A 17 39.17 29.65 -20.71
CA LEU A 17 40.11 30.07 -19.67
C LEU A 17 39.46 31.20 -18.83
N LEU A 18 39.93 31.32 -17.59
CA LEU A 18 39.83 32.46 -16.64
C LEU A 18 38.72 32.43 -15.59
N LEU A 19 39.03 31.78 -14.46
CA LEU A 19 38.92 32.27 -13.07
C LEU A 19 39.44 31.10 -12.22
N GLY A 20 40.66 31.11 -11.69
CA GLY A 20 41.26 32.11 -10.84
C GLY A 20 41.83 31.34 -9.66
N ALA A 21 43.12 31.03 -9.74
CA ALA A 21 43.87 30.25 -8.79
C ALA A 21 43.88 30.91 -7.40
N ARG A 22 43.53 30.15 -6.36
CA ARG A 22 44.08 30.36 -5.00
C ARG A 22 44.30 29.02 -4.28
N VAL A 23 45.59 28.68 -4.25
CA VAL A 23 46.36 28.17 -3.10
C VAL A 23 46.02 26.77 -2.57
N SER A 24 46.81 25.82 -3.07
CA SER A 24 47.30 24.65 -2.33
C SER A 24 47.98 25.05 -1.03
N ALA A 25 47.68 24.36 0.06
CA ALA A 25 48.66 23.94 1.06
C ALA A 25 47.98 23.00 2.07
N VAL A 26 48.75 22.06 2.61
CA VAL A 26 48.40 21.11 3.68
C VAL A 26 47.82 19.78 3.19
N TRP A 27 48.66 19.06 2.46
CA TRP A 27 48.80 17.61 2.63
C TRP A 27 50.17 17.34 3.26
N ILE A 28 50.25 16.24 4.01
CA ILE A 28 51.42 15.60 4.64
C ILE A 28 51.67 16.02 6.10
N LEU A 29 51.04 15.26 7.00
CA LEU A 29 51.77 14.56 8.07
C LEU A 29 51.07 13.23 8.35
N SER A 30 51.78 12.18 7.97
CA SER A 30 51.53 10.77 8.24
C SER A 30 51.91 10.45 9.69
N VAL A 31 51.30 9.40 10.28
CA VAL A 31 51.99 8.23 10.89
C VAL A 31 51.17 7.62 12.04
N CYS A 32 50.78 6.36 11.79
CA CYS A 32 50.67 5.19 12.67
C CYS A 32 49.87 5.24 13.99
N LEU A 33 48.74 4.52 14.01
CA LEU A 33 48.48 3.51 15.04
C LEU A 33 47.82 2.28 14.40
N ALA A 34 48.55 1.16 14.49
CA ALA A 34 48.10 -0.18 14.15
C ALA A 34 47.50 -0.85 15.39
N LEU A 35 46.34 -1.50 15.25
CA LEU A 35 45.85 -2.52 16.18
C LEU A 35 45.09 -3.62 15.41
N PRO A 36 45.11 -4.87 15.91
CA PRO A 36 45.00 -6.07 15.09
C PRO A 36 43.55 -6.56 14.89
N ILE A 37 43.33 -7.19 13.74
CA ILE A 37 42.13 -7.95 13.41
C ILE A 37 42.25 -9.33 14.07
N ALA A 38 41.41 -9.60 15.06
CA ALA A 38 41.17 -10.95 15.55
C ALA A 38 40.17 -11.65 14.62
N VAL A 39 40.62 -12.75 14.01
CA VAL A 39 39.78 -13.69 13.26
C VAL A 39 38.99 -14.50 14.30
N ILE A 40 37.67 -14.36 14.31
CA ILE A 40 36.78 -15.25 15.07
C ILE A 40 36.07 -16.15 14.06
N ASP A 41 36.43 -17.43 14.13
CA ASP A 41 35.79 -18.56 13.49
C ASP A 41 34.54 -18.93 14.34
N LEU A 42 33.36 -18.94 13.73
CA LEU A 42 32.11 -19.33 14.38
C LEU A 42 31.49 -20.50 13.60
N SER A 43 31.98 -21.70 13.89
CA SER A 43 31.24 -22.93 13.69
C SER A 43 30.24 -23.10 14.84
N TRP A 44 28.95 -23.18 14.51
CA TRP A 44 27.85 -23.37 15.44
C TRP A 44 27.42 -24.84 15.45
N PRO A 45 27.32 -25.51 16.61
CA PRO A 45 26.59 -26.76 16.71
C PRO A 45 25.19 -26.56 17.27
N SER A 46 24.26 -27.30 16.67
CA SER A 46 22.85 -27.42 16.99
C SER A 46 22.60 -28.24 18.26
N THR A 47 21.72 -27.73 19.14
CA THR A 47 20.58 -28.41 19.83
C THR A 47 20.29 -27.81 21.23
N PRO A 48 19.03 -27.93 21.73
CA PRO A 48 18.45 -26.97 22.66
C PRO A 48 18.33 -27.51 24.10
N GLN A 49 18.45 -26.63 25.10
CA GLN A 49 17.93 -26.87 26.45
C GLN A 49 17.33 -25.59 27.06
N THR A 50 16.04 -25.74 27.40
CA THR A 50 15.22 -25.18 28.48
C THR A 50 15.75 -24.04 29.37
N ALA A 51 14.96 -22.96 29.35
CA ALA A 51 14.47 -22.09 30.44
C ALA A 51 15.42 -21.69 31.59
N GLU A 52 15.67 -20.38 31.72
CA GLU A 52 15.53 -19.67 33.00
C GLU A 52 15.42 -18.15 32.82
N ALA A 53 14.59 -17.54 33.66
CA ALA A 53 14.28 -16.12 33.67
C ALA A 53 15.45 -15.29 34.22
N VAL A 54 15.97 -14.35 33.43
CA VAL A 54 17.02 -13.42 33.86
C VAL A 54 16.47 -12.00 33.97
N LYS A 55 16.57 -11.47 35.19
CA LYS A 55 16.28 -10.09 35.61
C LYS A 55 17.12 -9.07 34.83
N LEU A 56 16.46 -8.03 34.32
CA LEU A 56 17.08 -6.84 33.73
C LEU A 56 17.82 -5.99 34.79
N PRO A 57 19.03 -5.46 34.49
CA PRO A 57 19.61 -4.34 35.21
C PRO A 57 19.26 -2.98 34.56
N PRO A 58 19.44 -1.85 35.27
CA PRO A 58 18.79 -0.58 34.96
C PRO A 58 19.55 0.27 33.93
N ARG A 59 18.80 1.22 33.38
CA ARG A 59 19.15 2.26 32.42
C ARG A 59 20.48 2.96 32.71
N GLY A 60 21.37 2.98 31.71
CA GLY A 60 22.48 3.91 31.58
C GLY A 60 22.38 4.65 30.25
N SER A 61 22.23 5.97 30.32
CA SER A 61 22.19 6.89 29.19
C SER A 61 23.59 7.15 28.64
N VAL A 62 23.82 6.86 27.35
CA VAL A 62 24.98 7.36 26.61
C VAL A 62 24.49 8.18 25.42
N SER A 63 24.84 9.46 25.44
CA SER A 63 24.56 10.46 24.43
C SER A 63 25.59 10.36 23.30
N TYR A 64 25.13 10.10 22.07
CA TYR A 64 25.86 10.46 20.85
C TYR A 64 24.97 11.39 20.03
N GLY A 65 25.41 12.64 19.92
CA GLY A 65 24.79 13.68 19.10
C GLY A 65 25.16 13.53 17.63
N GLY A 66 24.20 13.85 16.76
CA GLY A 66 24.38 13.83 15.31
C GLY A 66 23.12 14.20 14.52
N SER A 67 22.75 15.48 14.56
CA SER A 67 22.04 16.21 13.49
C SER A 67 20.67 15.69 13.00
N THR A 68 19.60 16.16 13.62
CA THR A 68 18.33 16.61 12.96
C THR A 68 17.50 17.55 13.84
N GLU A 69 17.90 17.82 15.09
CA GLU A 69 17.11 18.61 16.06
C GLU A 69 17.21 20.14 15.93
N GLN A 70 18.02 20.69 15.02
CA GLN A 70 18.11 22.15 14.83
C GLN A 70 16.95 22.78 14.03
N LEU A 71 15.94 22.00 13.61
CA LEU A 71 14.75 22.51 12.93
C LEU A 71 13.48 22.55 13.79
N LEU A 72 13.53 22.13 15.06
CA LEU A 72 12.34 22.03 15.94
C LEU A 72 12.40 22.88 17.21
N ALA A 73 13.42 23.70 17.42
CA ALA A 73 13.52 24.62 18.56
C ALA A 73 12.83 25.99 18.33
N LEU A 74 11.63 26.02 17.74
CA LEU A 74 10.81 27.22 17.59
C LEU A 74 9.30 26.93 17.74
N GLU A 75 8.91 26.17 18.76
CA GLU A 75 7.51 26.06 19.19
C GLU A 75 7.49 25.77 20.70
N GLY A 76 7.51 26.84 21.50
CA GLY A 76 7.56 26.73 22.96
C GLY A 76 7.75 28.07 23.65
N ALA A 77 6.81 28.99 23.46
CA ALA A 77 6.64 30.14 24.36
C ALA A 77 5.17 30.58 24.29
N GLU A 78 4.38 30.15 25.27
CA GLU A 78 3.11 30.81 25.60
C GLU A 78 3.43 32.17 26.23
N PRO A 79 2.78 33.27 25.82
CA PRO A 79 2.79 34.48 26.61
C PRO A 79 1.58 34.49 27.55
N GLU A 80 1.88 34.60 28.84
CA GLU A 80 0.95 34.96 29.89
C GLU A 80 0.30 36.33 29.60
N ASN A 81 -0.96 36.45 30.03
CA ASN A 81 -1.74 37.68 29.98
C ASN A 81 -1.15 38.74 30.91
N GLU A 82 -0.81 39.91 30.38
CA GLU A 82 -0.90 41.14 31.17
C GLU A 82 -1.11 42.38 30.29
N SER A 83 -1.64 43.41 30.96
CA SER A 83 -2.54 44.45 30.48
C SER A 83 -1.88 45.69 29.84
N THR A 84 -2.71 46.41 29.06
CA THR A 84 -2.70 47.86 28.81
C THR A 84 -1.38 48.55 28.42
N GLU A 85 -1.28 49.01 27.17
CA GLU A 85 -1.11 50.45 26.87
C GLU A 85 -1.27 50.77 25.38
N ARG A 86 -1.76 51.99 25.12
CA ARG A 86 -1.98 52.58 23.79
C ARG A 86 -0.66 52.84 23.08
N GLY A 87 -0.45 52.26 21.91
CA GLY A 87 0.64 52.65 21.00
C GLY A 87 0.30 52.36 19.54
N LYS A 88 0.06 53.41 18.76
CA LYS A 88 -0.12 53.32 17.30
C LYS A 88 1.21 52.92 16.64
N GLY A 89 1.29 51.69 16.14
CA GLY A 89 2.37 51.23 15.28
C GLY A 89 1.87 50.16 14.31
N LYS A 90 1.57 50.55 13.06
CA LYS A 90 1.17 49.60 12.00
C LYS A 90 2.39 48.82 11.49
N ALA A 91 2.82 47.82 12.24
CA ALA A 91 3.74 46.80 11.75
C ALA A 91 2.94 45.74 10.97
N ARG A 92 3.16 45.65 9.66
CA ARG A 92 2.58 44.61 8.81
C ARG A 92 3.11 43.24 9.26
N HIS A 93 2.29 42.47 9.95
CA HIS A 93 2.54 41.04 10.17
C HIS A 93 2.63 40.32 8.81
N ARG A 94 3.86 40.04 8.35
CA ARG A 94 4.12 39.03 7.32
C ARG A 94 3.74 37.67 7.92
N ARG A 95 2.53 37.20 7.63
CA ARG A 95 2.14 35.80 7.87
C ARG A 95 3.15 34.88 7.19
N ARG A 96 4.04 34.25 7.97
CA ARG A 96 4.82 33.10 7.52
C ARG A 96 3.81 32.02 7.14
N ARG A 97 3.65 31.76 5.84
CA ARG A 97 2.88 30.61 5.37
C ARG A 97 3.65 29.35 5.81
N PRO A 98 2.99 28.35 6.42
CA PRO A 98 3.67 27.14 6.89
C PRO A 98 4.32 26.43 5.70
N ALA A 99 5.55 25.94 5.88
CA ALA A 99 6.35 25.25 4.86
C ALA A 99 5.59 24.08 4.20
N VAL A 100 4.65 23.48 4.92
CA VAL A 100 3.69 22.46 4.43
C VAL A 100 2.92 22.94 3.20
N GLN A 101 2.50 24.21 3.16
CA GLN A 101 1.73 24.76 2.03
C GLN A 101 2.57 24.95 0.76
N LEU A 102 3.89 25.12 0.93
CA LEU A 102 4.87 25.21 -0.15
C LEU A 102 5.22 23.82 -0.70
N TYR A 103 5.29 22.81 0.18
CA TYR A 103 5.47 21.40 -0.19
C TYR A 103 4.24 20.87 -0.95
N LEU A 104 3.02 21.10 -0.42
CA LEU A 104 1.77 20.78 -1.11
C LEU A 104 1.65 21.48 -2.48
N ARG A 105 2.08 22.74 -2.59
CA ARG A 105 2.09 23.44 -3.90
C ARG A 105 3.06 22.85 -4.92
N LYS A 106 4.14 22.19 -4.48
CA LYS A 106 5.04 21.47 -5.41
C LYS A 106 4.38 20.17 -5.89
N LEU A 107 3.72 19.42 -5.01
CA LEU A 107 2.96 18.21 -5.38
C LEU A 107 1.83 18.50 -6.39
N PHE A 108 1.16 19.66 -6.30
CA PHE A 108 0.03 19.98 -7.20
C PHE A 108 0.39 20.73 -8.49
N LYS A 109 1.68 20.87 -8.87
CA LYS A 109 2.10 21.70 -10.01
C LYS A 109 1.80 21.12 -11.40
N GLY A 110 1.35 19.87 -11.51
CA GLY A 110 1.09 19.19 -12.80
C GLY A 110 -0.38 18.89 -13.13
N GLN A 111 -1.34 19.06 -12.22
CA GLN A 111 -2.72 18.63 -12.50
C GLN A 111 -3.41 19.53 -13.54
N THR A 112 -3.72 18.93 -14.70
CA THR A 112 -4.53 19.55 -15.76
C THR A 112 -5.91 19.97 -15.22
N ILE A 113 -6.54 20.97 -15.86
CA ILE A 113 -7.89 21.41 -15.50
C ILE A 113 -8.89 20.24 -15.60
N ALA A 114 -8.70 19.34 -16.57
CA ALA A 114 -9.47 18.13 -16.74
C ALA A 114 -9.37 17.21 -15.50
N ASN A 115 -8.17 16.93 -15.01
CA ASN A 115 -7.97 16.13 -13.79
C ASN A 115 -8.64 16.77 -12.58
N LYS A 116 -8.57 18.09 -12.41
CA LYS A 116 -9.25 18.77 -11.29
C LYS A 116 -10.77 18.64 -11.34
N ARG A 117 -11.38 18.65 -12.53
CA ARG A 117 -12.82 18.45 -12.69
C ARG A 117 -13.21 16.99 -12.41
N ARG A 118 -12.43 16.05 -12.93
CA ARG A 118 -12.58 14.61 -12.69
C ARG A 118 -12.59 14.29 -11.20
N TRP A 119 -11.59 14.79 -10.47
CA TRP A 119 -11.47 14.60 -9.01
C TRP A 119 -12.65 15.16 -8.22
N LYS A 120 -13.15 16.34 -8.58
CA LYS A 120 -14.32 16.93 -7.91
C LYS A 120 -15.59 16.14 -8.16
N ARG A 121 -15.78 15.61 -9.37
CA ARG A 121 -16.93 14.75 -9.69
C ARG A 121 -16.84 13.45 -8.88
N LEU A 122 -15.69 12.79 -8.90
CA LEU A 122 -15.46 11.57 -8.12
C LEU A 122 -15.72 11.79 -6.62
N ALA A 123 -15.21 12.88 -6.04
CA ALA A 123 -15.46 13.22 -4.65
C ALA A 123 -16.95 13.49 -4.37
N SER A 124 -17.69 14.04 -5.33
CA SER A 124 -19.15 14.20 -5.21
C SER A 124 -19.84 12.84 -5.23
N GLU A 125 -19.47 11.92 -6.11
CA GLU A 125 -20.08 10.58 -6.17
C GLU A 125 -19.81 9.79 -4.87
N ILE A 126 -18.59 9.84 -4.34
CA ILE A 126 -18.25 9.24 -3.05
C ILE A 126 -19.07 9.86 -1.91
N CYS A 127 -19.22 11.19 -1.92
CA CYS A 127 -20.02 11.92 -0.94
C CYS A 127 -21.50 11.53 -1.02
N ASP A 128 -22.05 11.38 -2.23
CA ASP A 128 -23.44 11.02 -2.46
C ASP A 128 -23.71 9.59 -1.95
N TRP A 129 -22.78 8.67 -2.24
CA TRP A 129 -22.80 7.32 -1.69
C TRP A 129 -22.75 7.33 -0.15
N HIS A 130 -21.82 8.08 0.43
CA HIS A 130 -21.61 8.14 1.89
C HIS A 130 -22.79 8.75 2.63
N VAL A 131 -23.41 9.81 2.07
CA VAL A 131 -24.51 10.54 2.70
C VAL A 131 -25.86 9.84 2.51
N PHE A 132 -26.13 9.32 1.32
CA PHE A 132 -27.47 8.83 0.97
C PHE A 132 -27.51 7.31 0.79
N GLU A 133 -26.60 6.74 -0.01
CA GLU A 133 -26.78 5.36 -0.48
C GLU A 133 -26.41 4.31 0.56
N ARG A 134 -25.50 4.63 1.50
CA ARG A 134 -25.09 3.71 2.57
C ARG A 134 -26.27 3.14 3.38
N HIS A 135 -27.39 3.85 3.43
CA HIS A 135 -28.59 3.45 4.20
C HIS A 135 -29.85 3.21 3.35
N SER A 136 -29.82 3.47 2.04
CA SER A 136 -31.04 3.60 1.23
C SER A 136 -31.37 2.41 0.34
N PHE A 137 -30.41 1.55 0.00
CA PHE A 137 -30.64 0.41 -0.89
C PHE A 137 -30.53 -0.89 -0.09
N GLY A 138 -31.53 -1.77 -0.20
CA GLY A 138 -31.68 -3.00 0.59
C GLY A 138 -30.55 -4.05 0.49
N ALA A 139 -29.44 -3.74 -0.16
CA ALA A 139 -28.20 -4.51 -0.15
C ALA A 139 -27.06 -3.63 0.41
N PRO A 140 -26.32 -4.08 1.44
CA PRO A 140 -25.21 -3.30 1.99
C PRO A 140 -24.16 -3.06 0.90
N SER A 141 -23.76 -1.80 0.73
CA SER A 141 -22.69 -1.43 -0.21
C SER A 141 -21.45 -0.95 0.53
N LYS A 142 -20.29 -1.11 -0.10
CA LYS A 142 -18.98 -0.73 0.43
C LYS A 142 -18.21 0.05 -0.62
N LEU A 143 -17.43 1.03 -0.19
CA LEU A 143 -16.57 1.79 -1.08
C LEU A 143 -15.16 1.23 -1.05
N LEU A 144 -14.64 0.85 -2.21
CA LEU A 144 -13.28 0.38 -2.39
C LEU A 144 -12.47 1.44 -3.13
N ILE A 145 -11.36 1.85 -2.53
CA ILE A 145 -10.38 2.74 -3.15
C ILE A 145 -9.16 1.88 -3.47
N PHE A 146 -8.84 1.72 -4.74
CA PHE A 146 -7.67 0.97 -5.21
C PHE A 146 -6.52 1.93 -5.50
N LEU A 147 -5.35 1.64 -4.92
CA LEU A 147 -4.07 2.21 -5.31
C LEU A 147 -3.37 1.21 -6.21
N THR A 148 -3.10 1.58 -7.45
CA THR A 148 -2.32 0.70 -8.33
C THR A 148 -0.84 0.91 -8.10
N THR A 149 -0.08 -0.19 -8.01
CA THR A 149 1.38 -0.13 -7.91
C THR A 149 1.96 0.73 -9.01
N ALA A 150 2.92 1.57 -8.66
CA ALA A 150 3.72 2.25 -9.65
C ALA A 150 4.51 1.19 -10.44
N GLY A 151 4.34 1.18 -11.76
CA GLY A 151 4.88 0.14 -12.61
C GLY A 151 6.37 0.37 -12.80
N GLN A 152 7.15 -0.72 -12.93
CA GLN A 152 8.38 -0.61 -13.70
C GLN A 152 7.96 -0.38 -15.14
N GLU A 153 7.98 0.88 -15.59
CA GLU A 153 8.07 1.13 -17.02
C GLU A 153 9.34 0.43 -17.49
N GLN A 154 9.20 -0.77 -18.05
CA GLN A 154 10.19 -1.32 -18.94
C GLN A 154 10.25 -0.33 -20.08
N SER A 155 11.15 0.65 -19.98
CA SER A 155 11.25 1.71 -20.97
C SER A 155 11.34 1.01 -22.33
N ALA A 156 10.24 1.08 -23.06
CA ALA A 156 10.19 0.73 -24.46
C ALA A 156 10.86 1.92 -25.13
N GLY A 157 12.17 2.06 -24.88
CA GLY A 157 13.00 3.10 -25.47
C GLY A 157 12.70 3.11 -26.95
N CYS A 158 12.18 4.25 -27.42
CA CYS A 158 11.56 4.44 -28.72
C CYS A 158 12.54 4.31 -29.91
N CYS A 159 13.72 3.71 -29.69
CA CYS A 159 14.82 3.64 -30.64
C CYS A 159 15.46 2.24 -30.63
N GLY A 160 14.74 1.24 -31.15
CA GLY A 160 15.21 0.20 -32.09
C GLY A 160 16.48 -0.64 -31.84
N MET A 161 17.27 -0.44 -30.79
CA MET A 161 18.50 -1.20 -30.51
C MET A 161 18.52 -1.65 -29.06
N ARG A 162 17.57 -2.53 -28.70
CA ARG A 162 17.65 -3.28 -27.44
C ARG A 162 18.77 -4.30 -27.56
N SER A 163 19.95 -3.92 -27.08
CA SER A 163 20.92 -4.89 -26.58
C SER A 163 20.19 -5.68 -25.48
N ARG A 164 19.70 -6.88 -25.83
CA ARG A 164 19.29 -7.93 -24.89
C ARG A 164 20.53 -8.33 -24.08
N ARG A 165 21.03 -7.45 -23.22
CA ARG A 165 21.84 -7.89 -22.10
C ARG A 165 20.91 -8.69 -21.22
N ASN A 166 21.31 -9.91 -20.90
CA ASN A 166 20.68 -10.81 -19.95
C ASN A 166 20.51 -10.09 -18.59
N GLN A 167 19.49 -9.24 -18.48
CA GLN A 167 19.01 -8.79 -17.20
C GLN A 167 18.33 -10.00 -16.60
N SER A 168 18.97 -10.59 -15.59
CA SER A 168 18.33 -11.55 -14.71
C SER A 168 17.01 -10.93 -14.25
N VAL A 169 15.89 -11.58 -14.56
CA VAL A 169 14.57 -11.13 -14.10
C VAL A 169 14.59 -11.25 -12.58
N GLU A 170 14.57 -10.11 -11.90
CA GLU A 170 14.56 -10.05 -10.44
C GLU A 170 13.19 -10.52 -9.92
N ILE A 171 13.21 -11.40 -8.91
CA ILE A 171 12.00 -11.87 -8.22
C ILE A 171 11.53 -10.78 -7.26
N ASP A 172 10.21 -10.51 -7.27
CA ASP A 172 9.57 -9.50 -6.43
C ASP A 172 10.38 -8.18 -6.42
N PRO A 173 10.50 -7.50 -7.58
CA PRO A 173 11.36 -6.33 -7.71
C PRO A 173 10.82 -5.16 -6.88
N PRO A 174 11.70 -4.32 -6.30
CA PRO A 174 11.28 -3.08 -5.66
C PRO A 174 10.81 -2.04 -6.67
N LEU A 175 10.20 -0.96 -6.17
CA LEU A 175 9.90 0.22 -6.97
C LEU A 175 11.18 0.81 -7.57
N SER A 176 11.09 1.29 -8.81
CA SER A 176 12.12 2.14 -9.41
C SER A 176 12.07 3.55 -8.78
N THR A 177 13.13 4.34 -8.89
CA THR A 177 13.13 5.72 -8.35
C THR A 177 11.98 6.57 -8.88
N GLN A 178 11.64 6.46 -10.17
CA GLN A 178 10.48 7.16 -10.73
C GLN A 178 9.17 6.65 -10.13
N ALA A 179 9.03 5.34 -9.97
CA ALA A 179 7.85 4.73 -9.38
C ALA A 179 7.70 5.09 -7.88
N GLU A 180 8.80 5.32 -7.17
CA GLU A 180 8.77 5.86 -5.81
C GLU A 180 8.23 7.29 -5.76
N ASP A 181 8.64 8.16 -6.69
CA ASP A 181 8.14 9.54 -6.81
C ASP A 181 6.64 9.53 -7.16
N ASP A 182 6.22 8.68 -8.11
CA ASP A 182 4.81 8.52 -8.48
C ASP A 182 3.96 8.03 -7.28
N ALA A 183 4.48 7.09 -6.49
CA ALA A 183 3.82 6.61 -5.27
C ALA A 183 3.74 7.69 -4.17
N LEU A 184 4.70 8.62 -4.12
CA LEU A 184 4.64 9.78 -3.23
C LEU A 184 3.59 10.80 -3.70
N ASP A 185 3.43 11.00 -5.01
CA ASP A 185 2.41 11.89 -5.55
C ASP A 185 0.97 11.42 -5.21
N LEU A 186 0.75 10.10 -5.15
CA LEU A 186 -0.52 9.50 -4.70
C LEU A 186 -0.96 9.98 -3.31
N ASN A 187 -0.02 10.32 -2.43
CA ASN A 187 -0.29 10.84 -1.10
C ASN A 187 -1.05 12.17 -1.16
N GLY A 188 -0.61 13.09 -2.04
CA GLY A 188 -1.27 14.36 -2.28
C GLY A 188 -2.63 14.21 -2.95
N GLU A 189 -2.77 13.25 -3.87
CA GLU A 189 -4.03 12.97 -4.55
C GLU A 189 -5.08 12.38 -3.60
N LEU A 190 -4.69 11.41 -2.78
CA LEU A 190 -5.54 10.76 -1.79
C LEU A 190 -6.06 11.78 -0.76
N LEU A 191 -5.18 12.60 -0.19
CA LEU A 191 -5.58 13.66 0.75
C LEU A 191 -6.58 14.62 0.13
N LYS A 192 -6.32 15.05 -1.10
CA LYS A 192 -7.18 16.00 -1.79
C LYS A 192 -8.55 15.40 -2.07
N MET A 193 -8.62 14.15 -2.52
CA MET A 193 -9.88 13.44 -2.72
C MET A 193 -10.68 13.40 -1.41
N VAL A 194 -10.07 12.94 -0.32
CA VAL A 194 -10.74 12.85 0.98
C VAL A 194 -11.22 14.22 1.46
N GLN A 195 -10.40 15.26 1.35
CA GLN A 195 -10.80 16.62 1.71
C GLN A 195 -11.98 17.13 0.87
N ASP A 196 -12.00 16.83 -0.43
CA ASP A 196 -13.12 17.22 -1.30
C ASP A 196 -14.41 16.46 -0.95
N VAL A 197 -14.32 15.18 -0.56
CA VAL A 197 -15.45 14.38 -0.04
C VAL A 197 -15.98 14.99 1.26
N GLN A 198 -15.11 15.24 2.25
CA GLN A 198 -15.48 15.83 3.53
C GLN A 198 -16.09 17.23 3.38
N LYS A 199 -15.61 18.01 2.40
CA LYS A 199 -16.19 19.32 2.08
C LYS A 199 -17.57 19.20 1.44
N CYS A 200 -17.79 18.19 0.59
CA CYS A 200 -19.11 17.89 0.06
C CYS A 200 -20.07 17.46 1.18
N GLU A 201 -19.63 16.58 2.07
CA GLU A 201 -20.41 16.09 3.21
C GLU A 201 -20.89 17.25 4.10
N LYS A 202 -19.99 18.17 4.48
CA LYS A 202 -20.35 19.37 5.25
C LYS A 202 -21.40 20.24 4.57
N ARG A 203 -21.42 20.30 3.24
CA ARG A 203 -22.41 21.08 2.47
C ARG A 203 -23.76 20.39 2.44
N LYS A 204 -23.80 19.06 2.38
CA LYS A 204 -25.03 18.27 2.26
C LYS A 204 -25.70 18.02 3.60
N ASN A 205 -24.94 17.61 4.61
CA ASN A 205 -25.50 17.24 5.92
C ASN A 205 -25.58 18.40 6.92
N GLY A 206 -24.95 19.55 6.62
CA GLY A 206 -24.86 20.67 7.55
C GLY A 206 -24.11 20.34 8.86
N THR A 207 -23.47 19.17 8.94
CA THR A 207 -22.72 18.74 10.11
C THR A 207 -21.44 19.56 10.26
N ARG A 208 -21.07 19.87 11.50
CA ARG A 208 -19.84 20.62 11.80
C ARG A 208 -18.59 19.79 11.56
N HIS A 209 -18.70 18.47 11.72
CA HIS A 209 -17.59 17.52 11.59
C HIS A 209 -17.87 16.53 10.46
N PRO A 210 -16.92 16.33 9.53
CA PRO A 210 -17.05 15.31 8.52
C PRO A 210 -16.82 13.93 9.15
N SER A 211 -17.57 12.93 8.69
CA SER A 211 -17.52 11.55 9.19
C SER A 211 -16.85 10.58 8.22
N PHE A 212 -16.59 11.00 6.98
CA PHE A 212 -15.92 10.13 6.01
C PHE A 212 -14.47 9.80 6.42
N CYS A 213 -14.18 8.50 6.50
CA CYS A 213 -12.88 7.93 6.83
C CYS A 213 -12.72 6.53 6.17
N ILE A 214 -11.51 5.97 6.24
CA ILE A 214 -11.13 4.65 5.70
C ILE A 214 -11.05 3.63 6.84
N ASP A 215 -11.89 2.60 6.81
CA ASP A 215 -11.95 1.59 7.87
C ASP A 215 -10.73 0.66 7.83
N ALA A 216 -10.34 0.18 6.65
CA ALA A 216 -9.29 -0.83 6.50
C ALA A 216 -8.31 -0.51 5.37
N PHE A 217 -7.06 -0.96 5.55
CA PHE A 217 -5.95 -0.80 4.62
C PHE A 217 -5.44 -2.20 4.27
N VAL A 218 -5.47 -2.57 3.00
CA VAL A 218 -5.09 -3.90 2.51
C VAL A 218 -4.03 -3.73 1.43
N SER A 219 -2.99 -4.56 1.45
CA SER A 219 -1.95 -4.55 0.41
C SER A 219 -1.68 -5.95 -0.11
N SER A 220 -1.37 -6.03 -1.41
CA SER A 220 -0.62 -7.16 -1.96
C SER A 220 0.68 -7.35 -1.17
N PRO A 221 1.07 -8.61 -0.86
CA PRO A 221 2.33 -8.90 -0.19
C PRO A 221 3.59 -8.67 -1.05
N LEU A 222 3.45 -8.26 -2.32
CA LEU A 222 4.58 -7.88 -3.17
C LEU A 222 5.29 -6.62 -2.63
N THR A 223 6.61 -6.61 -2.70
CA THR A 223 7.48 -5.51 -2.24
C THR A 223 7.05 -4.17 -2.82
N ALA A 224 6.85 -4.09 -4.15
CA ALA A 224 6.43 -2.87 -4.83
C ALA A 224 5.07 -2.34 -4.34
N ALA A 225 4.13 -3.24 -4.00
CA ALA A 225 2.83 -2.87 -3.45
C ALA A 225 2.94 -2.30 -2.03
N ILE A 226 3.74 -2.94 -1.17
CA ILE A 226 3.97 -2.45 0.20
C ILE A 226 4.70 -1.11 0.18
N GLN A 227 5.69 -0.93 -0.71
CA GLN A 227 6.36 0.36 -0.90
C GLN A 227 5.39 1.44 -1.40
N THR A 228 4.53 1.11 -2.37
CA THR A 228 3.50 2.03 -2.87
C THR A 228 2.55 2.44 -1.75
N ALA A 229 2.02 1.45 -1.02
CA ALA A 229 1.10 1.62 0.10
C ALA A 229 1.70 2.52 1.19
N SER A 230 2.94 2.23 1.58
CA SER A 230 3.68 2.99 2.60
C SER A 230 3.92 4.43 2.17
N LYS A 231 4.42 4.68 0.95
CA LYS A 231 4.68 6.04 0.43
C LYS A 231 3.40 6.86 0.22
N ALA A 232 2.36 6.24 -0.37
CA ALA A 232 1.08 6.88 -0.64
C ALA A 232 0.33 7.28 0.64
N THR A 233 0.63 6.66 1.79
CA THR A 233 -0.05 6.95 3.06
C THR A 233 0.87 7.47 4.16
N ALA A 234 2.16 7.68 3.88
CA ALA A 234 3.17 8.06 4.88
C ALA A 234 2.80 9.31 5.70
N ILE A 235 2.11 10.26 5.07
CA ILE A 235 1.68 11.51 5.71
C ILE A 235 0.19 11.44 6.08
N VAL A 236 -0.64 10.91 5.18
CA VAL A 236 -2.09 11.11 5.21
C VAL A 236 -2.85 9.92 5.79
N GLY A 237 -2.22 8.75 5.93
CA GLY A 237 -2.88 7.51 6.35
C GLY A 237 -3.64 7.66 7.68
N LYS A 238 -3.01 8.25 8.68
CA LYS A 238 -3.64 8.50 10.00
C LYS A 238 -4.77 9.55 9.97
N ASP A 239 -4.70 10.49 9.03
CA ASP A 239 -5.68 11.57 8.92
C ASP A 239 -6.97 11.08 8.23
N ILE A 240 -6.84 10.07 7.37
CA ILE A 240 -7.95 9.52 6.60
C ILE A 240 -8.51 8.23 7.22
N ALA A 241 -7.80 7.58 8.15
CA ALA A 241 -8.26 6.36 8.81
C ALA A 241 -9.41 6.61 9.80
N CYS A 242 -10.33 5.66 9.89
CA CYS A 242 -11.34 5.65 10.93
C CYS A 242 -10.68 5.34 12.28
N LYS A 243 -10.80 6.26 13.24
CA LYS A 243 -10.13 6.18 14.54
C LYS A 243 -11.06 6.53 15.69
N ASP A 244 -10.70 6.04 16.88
CA ASP A 244 -11.35 6.44 18.11
C ASP A 244 -11.04 7.92 18.40
N PRO A 245 -12.03 8.77 18.70
CA PRO A 245 -11.81 10.18 19.04
C PRO A 245 -10.91 10.39 20.26
N HIS A 246 -10.75 9.38 21.12
CA HIS A 246 -9.89 9.44 22.30
C HIS A 246 -8.43 9.04 22.02
N TYR A 247 -8.11 8.58 20.81
CA TYR A 247 -6.76 8.18 20.47
C TYR A 247 -5.86 9.40 20.17
N SER A 248 -4.76 9.52 20.92
CA SER A 248 -3.76 10.57 20.69
C SER A 248 -2.75 10.14 19.62
N GLU A 249 -2.66 10.90 18.54
CA GLU A 249 -1.75 10.61 17.44
C GLU A 249 -0.44 11.40 17.53
N THR A 250 0.64 10.74 17.14
CA THR A 250 1.96 11.37 16.97
C THR A 250 2.25 11.58 15.48
N THR A 251 3.36 12.24 15.17
CA THR A 251 3.88 12.31 13.79
C THR A 251 4.36 10.96 13.26
N ARG A 252 4.66 10.01 14.17
CA ARG A 252 5.13 8.65 13.86
C ARG A 252 4.00 7.63 13.77
N THR A 253 2.77 8.00 14.12
CA THR A 253 1.62 7.10 14.00
C THR A 253 1.40 6.65 12.55
N ARG A 254 1.22 5.35 12.34
CA ARG A 254 0.97 4.74 11.04
C ARG A 254 -0.22 3.79 11.10
N VAL A 255 -0.93 3.69 9.98
CA VAL A 255 -2.00 2.70 9.78
C VAL A 255 -1.39 1.31 9.61
N THR A 256 -2.16 0.30 9.99
CA THR A 256 -1.77 -1.11 9.81
C THR A 256 -2.28 -1.62 8.47
N TRP A 257 -1.37 -2.09 7.61
CA TRP A 257 -1.69 -2.70 6.33
C TRP A 257 -1.89 -4.21 6.49
N LEU A 258 -3.09 -4.70 6.22
CA LEU A 258 -3.38 -6.13 6.14
C LEU A 258 -2.76 -6.69 4.86
N LEU A 259 -1.76 -7.56 4.99
CA LEU A 259 -1.16 -8.23 3.84
C LEU A 259 -1.99 -9.46 3.49
N SER A 260 -2.59 -9.49 2.29
CA SER A 260 -3.44 -10.60 1.86
C SER A 260 -3.05 -11.11 0.48
N PRO A 261 -2.69 -12.40 0.36
CA PRO A 261 -2.48 -13.06 -0.92
C PRO A 261 -3.66 -12.94 -1.90
N LEU A 262 -4.91 -12.80 -1.42
CA LEU A 262 -6.07 -12.56 -2.29
C LEU A 262 -5.96 -11.30 -3.18
N VAL A 263 -5.18 -10.27 -2.79
CA VAL A 263 -4.95 -9.06 -3.60
C VAL A 263 -3.64 -9.08 -4.39
N ARG A 264 -2.97 -10.24 -4.49
CA ARG A 264 -1.71 -10.36 -5.26
C ARG A 264 -1.93 -10.22 -6.77
N GLU A 265 -0.84 -9.94 -7.48
CA GLU A 265 -0.88 -9.90 -8.95
C GLU A 265 -1.05 -11.31 -9.55
N ARG A 266 -1.65 -11.36 -10.75
CA ARG A 266 -1.68 -12.50 -11.64
C ARG A 266 -0.25 -12.91 -11.97
N VAL A 267 0.09 -14.16 -11.63
CA VAL A 267 1.44 -14.69 -11.86
C VAL A 267 1.64 -14.98 -13.35
N GLU A 268 2.40 -14.13 -14.05
CA GLU A 268 2.79 -14.35 -15.46
C GLU A 268 4.27 -14.72 -15.61
N GLY A 269 5.12 -14.22 -14.72
CA GLY A 269 6.54 -14.52 -14.68
C GLY A 269 7.18 -14.28 -13.31
N LEU A 270 8.51 -14.40 -13.24
CA LEU A 270 9.29 -14.34 -12.00
C LEU A 270 9.13 -13.02 -11.21
N ALA A 271 8.85 -11.91 -11.89
CA ALA A 271 8.63 -10.63 -11.22
C ALA A 271 7.32 -10.61 -10.39
N ASP A 272 6.36 -11.47 -10.72
CA ASP A 272 5.07 -11.59 -10.02
C ASP A 272 5.14 -12.63 -8.87
N VAL A 273 6.27 -13.35 -8.77
CA VAL A 273 6.54 -14.34 -7.74
C VAL A 273 7.00 -13.61 -6.49
N GLY A 274 6.35 -13.91 -5.37
CA GLY A 274 6.66 -13.34 -4.06
C GLY A 274 7.93 -13.89 -3.43
N THR A 275 8.23 -13.40 -2.24
CA THR A 275 9.26 -13.94 -1.35
C THR A 275 8.63 -14.47 -0.07
N GLU A 276 9.22 -15.49 0.55
CA GLU A 276 8.72 -16.05 1.81
C GLU A 276 8.55 -14.96 2.85
N LEU A 277 7.59 -15.12 3.77
CA LEU A 277 7.22 -14.07 4.71
C LEU A 277 8.44 -13.51 5.50
N GLN A 278 9.34 -14.38 5.96
CA GLN A 278 10.53 -13.95 6.70
C GLN A 278 11.51 -13.16 5.82
N GLU A 279 11.71 -13.58 4.58
CA GLU A 279 12.58 -12.85 3.64
C GLU A 279 11.93 -11.53 3.22
N LEU A 280 10.61 -11.48 3.02
CA LEU A 280 9.86 -10.25 2.78
C LEU A 280 10.07 -9.25 3.92
N LEU A 281 9.87 -9.65 5.18
CA LEU A 281 10.05 -8.77 6.34
C LEU A 281 11.50 -8.27 6.46
N LYS A 282 12.49 -9.12 6.17
CA LYS A 282 13.91 -8.75 6.12
C LYS A 282 14.20 -7.74 5.00
N ARG A 283 13.63 -7.95 3.80
CA ARG A 283 13.74 -7.01 2.67
C ARG A 283 13.12 -5.67 3.00
N LEU A 284 11.92 -5.63 3.57
CA LEU A 284 11.26 -4.39 3.97
C LEU A 284 12.07 -3.63 5.04
N THR A 285 12.66 -4.33 6.00
CA THR A 285 13.57 -3.72 7.00
C THR A 285 14.77 -3.09 6.31
N ARG A 286 15.41 -3.80 5.37
CA ARG A 286 16.52 -3.26 4.57
C ARG A 286 16.09 -2.04 3.76
N PHE A 287 14.93 -2.07 3.11
CA PHE A 287 14.43 -0.92 2.35
C PHE A 287 14.17 0.30 3.23
N PHE A 288 13.73 0.10 4.47
CA PHE A 288 13.62 1.19 5.44
C PHE A 288 15.00 1.75 5.80
N GLU A 289 15.99 0.90 6.07
CA GLU A 289 17.37 1.31 6.35
C GLU A 289 18.00 2.09 5.17
N THR A 290 17.66 1.73 3.93
CA THR A 290 18.11 2.42 2.72
C THR A 290 17.21 3.56 2.26
N VAL A 291 16.21 3.97 3.06
CA VAL A 291 15.29 5.10 2.78
C VAL A 291 14.41 4.89 1.53
N GLN A 292 14.23 3.64 1.08
CA GLN A 292 13.34 3.26 -0.02
C GLN A 292 11.93 2.89 0.46
N LEU A 293 11.74 2.77 1.78
CA LEU A 293 10.46 2.48 2.42
C LEU A 293 10.20 3.48 3.55
N GLU A 294 8.98 4.02 3.59
CA GLU A 294 8.52 4.84 4.70
C GLU A 294 8.15 3.97 5.91
N ARG A 295 8.17 4.55 7.11
CA ARG A 295 7.75 3.83 8.34
C ARG A 295 6.36 3.23 8.12
N THR A 296 6.22 1.95 8.41
CA THR A 296 4.99 1.21 8.10
C THR A 296 4.71 0.13 9.15
N VAL A 297 3.44 -0.21 9.29
CA VAL A 297 2.97 -1.33 10.13
C VAL A 297 2.25 -2.29 9.21
N VAL A 298 2.65 -3.56 9.23
CA VAL A 298 2.06 -4.61 8.42
C VAL A 298 1.47 -5.69 9.32
N ASP A 299 0.27 -6.16 9.02
CA ASP A 299 -0.32 -7.34 9.65
C ASP A 299 -0.20 -8.51 8.68
N THR A 300 0.54 -9.51 9.13
CA THR A 300 0.89 -10.71 8.36
C THR A 300 -0.04 -11.88 8.68
N GLY A 301 -1.11 -11.67 9.46
CA GLY A 301 -1.95 -12.74 9.99
C GLY A 301 -2.63 -13.60 8.91
N ALA A 302 -2.92 -13.00 7.75
CA ALA A 302 -3.49 -13.67 6.59
C ALA A 302 -2.44 -14.41 5.72
N MET A 303 -1.16 -14.34 6.08
CA MET A 303 -0.07 -15.04 5.41
C MET A 303 0.37 -16.23 6.27
N ALA A 304 0.31 -17.45 5.73
CA ALA A 304 0.86 -18.60 6.43
C ALA A 304 2.39 -18.51 6.53
N PRO A 305 2.98 -18.73 7.73
CA PRO A 305 4.41 -18.89 7.84
C PRO A 305 4.85 -20.13 7.04
N GLU A 306 6.02 -20.06 6.40
CA GLU A 306 6.65 -21.17 5.67
C GLU A 306 5.92 -21.66 4.41
N GLN A 307 4.77 -21.07 4.06
CA GLN A 307 4.08 -21.35 2.81
C GLN A 307 4.31 -20.25 1.76
N PRO A 308 4.62 -20.61 0.50
CA PRO A 308 4.77 -19.65 -0.57
C PRO A 308 3.39 -19.07 -0.92
N TRP A 309 3.07 -17.90 -0.38
CA TRP A 309 1.79 -17.22 -0.61
C TRP A 309 1.53 -16.83 -2.08
N TRP A 310 2.55 -16.89 -2.93
CA TRP A 310 2.46 -16.69 -4.37
C TRP A 310 2.14 -17.97 -5.15
N TYR A 311 1.99 -19.11 -4.47
CA TYR A 311 1.55 -20.33 -5.12
C TYR A 311 0.15 -20.14 -5.71
N THR A 312 -0.06 -20.69 -6.90
CA THR A 312 -1.33 -20.58 -7.60
C THR A 312 -2.23 -21.75 -7.19
N ASN A 313 -3.43 -21.42 -6.74
CA ASN A 313 -4.47 -22.41 -6.54
C ASN A 313 -5.06 -22.78 -7.91
N SER A 314 -5.41 -24.04 -8.10
CA SER A 314 -6.12 -24.46 -9.31
C SER A 314 -7.51 -23.81 -9.36
N GLU A 315 -8.06 -23.71 -10.56
CA GLU A 315 -9.45 -23.27 -10.75
C GLU A 315 -10.45 -24.05 -9.89
N THR A 316 -10.25 -25.36 -9.73
CA THR A 316 -11.10 -26.23 -8.89
C THR A 316 -11.00 -25.88 -7.41
N GLN A 317 -9.79 -25.67 -6.89
CA GLN A 317 -9.56 -25.24 -5.51
C GLN A 317 -10.18 -23.87 -5.23
N LEU A 318 -10.03 -22.92 -6.17
CA LEU A 318 -10.60 -21.57 -6.04
C LEU A 318 -12.14 -21.59 -6.07
N ARG A 319 -12.76 -22.47 -6.89
CA ARG A 319 -14.22 -22.64 -6.91
C ARG A 319 -14.74 -23.25 -5.61
N ASP A 320 -14.10 -24.30 -5.11
CA ASP A 320 -14.45 -24.94 -3.84
C ASP A 320 -14.29 -23.95 -2.67
N ALA A 321 -13.16 -23.24 -2.60
CA ALA A 321 -12.95 -22.20 -1.60
C ALA A 321 -14.01 -21.09 -1.68
N LEU A 322 -14.40 -20.65 -2.88
CA LEU A 322 -15.45 -19.65 -3.06
C LEU A 322 -16.82 -20.16 -2.59
N GLU A 323 -17.14 -21.43 -2.84
CA GLU A 323 -18.39 -22.06 -2.40
C GLU A 323 -18.42 -22.21 -0.87
N ARG A 324 -17.38 -22.77 -0.27
CA ARG A 324 -17.27 -22.86 1.21
C ARG A 324 -17.29 -21.50 1.88
N THR A 325 -16.65 -20.50 1.28
CA THR A 325 -16.70 -19.11 1.77
C THR A 325 -18.14 -18.58 1.73
N ARG A 326 -18.95 -18.94 0.72
CA ARG A 326 -20.37 -18.58 0.66
C ARG A 326 -21.19 -19.31 1.72
N GLU A 327 -20.96 -20.60 1.92
CA GLU A 327 -21.66 -21.42 2.92
C GLU A 327 -21.42 -20.90 4.34
N LEU A 328 -20.15 -20.75 4.72
CA LEU A 328 -19.73 -20.20 6.02
C LEU A 328 -20.32 -18.80 6.29
N PHE A 329 -20.66 -18.07 5.23
CA PHE A 329 -21.19 -16.72 5.34
C PHE A 329 -22.71 -16.62 5.16
N SER A 330 -23.36 -17.68 4.66
CA SER A 330 -24.81 -17.79 4.51
C SER A 330 -25.48 -18.28 5.79
N ASP A 331 -24.77 -19.05 6.61
CA ASP A 331 -25.24 -19.49 7.93
C ASP A 331 -25.21 -18.33 8.93
N THR A 332 -26.27 -17.54 8.88
CA THR A 332 -26.65 -16.67 9.99
C THR A 332 -27.60 -17.48 10.87
N PRO A 333 -27.20 -17.92 12.09
CA PRO A 333 -28.12 -18.64 12.97
C PRO A 333 -29.22 -17.68 13.38
N SER A 334 -30.43 -18.00 12.94
CA SER A 334 -31.65 -17.50 13.56
C SER A 334 -31.71 -18.05 14.98
N SER A 335 -32.02 -17.17 15.94
CA SER A 335 -32.46 -17.43 17.30
C SER A 335 -32.46 -18.89 17.80
N GLU A 336 -31.55 -19.19 18.73
CA GLU A 336 -31.93 -20.04 19.88
C GLU A 336 -31.74 -19.23 21.16
N SER A 337 -32.81 -18.51 21.50
CA SER A 337 -33.18 -18.24 22.87
C SER A 337 -33.51 -19.57 23.56
N GLY A 338 -32.59 -20.10 24.35
CA GLY A 338 -32.79 -21.26 25.21
C GLY A 338 -32.67 -20.89 26.68
N GLU A 339 -33.70 -20.25 27.22
CA GLU A 339 -33.87 -20.02 28.65
C GLU A 339 -34.57 -21.24 29.26
N ALA A 340 -33.82 -22.16 29.90
CA ALA A 340 -34.24 -22.99 31.04
C ALA A 340 -33.22 -24.10 31.34
N ALA A 341 -32.48 -23.96 32.44
CA ALA A 341 -32.43 -24.95 33.52
C ALA A 341 -31.32 -24.57 34.52
N ALA A 342 -31.72 -23.84 35.57
CA ALA A 342 -30.99 -23.84 36.82
C ALA A 342 -31.17 -25.21 37.50
N ALA A 343 -30.09 -25.99 37.60
CA ALA A 343 -29.94 -27.04 38.59
C ALA A 343 -28.44 -27.22 38.83
N GLY A 344 -27.98 -26.79 40.01
CA GLY A 344 -26.57 -26.81 40.36
C GLY A 344 -26.02 -28.22 40.60
N VAL A 345 -24.76 -28.41 40.26
CA VAL A 345 -23.86 -29.37 40.92
C VAL A 345 -22.46 -28.77 40.92
N THR A 346 -21.97 -28.49 42.12
CA THR A 346 -20.56 -28.33 42.46
C THR A 346 -19.83 -29.67 42.28
N ALA A 347 -18.78 -29.73 41.45
CA ALA A 347 -17.61 -30.61 41.64
C ALA A 347 -16.59 -30.44 40.50
N GLU A 348 -15.36 -30.09 40.89
CA GLU A 348 -14.04 -30.51 40.37
C GLU A 348 -13.70 -30.46 38.85
N PRO A 349 -12.53 -29.92 38.46
CA PRO A 349 -12.06 -29.87 37.09
C PRO A 349 -11.41 -31.20 36.69
N HIS A 350 -12.01 -31.91 35.73
CA HIS A 350 -11.37 -33.04 35.05
C HIS A 350 -10.73 -32.58 33.74
N GLU A 351 -9.40 -32.75 33.64
CA GLU A 351 -8.62 -32.74 32.40
C GLU A 351 -9.19 -33.77 31.41
N GLY A 352 -9.36 -33.38 30.15
CA GLY A 352 -9.89 -34.24 29.10
C GLY A 352 -10.12 -33.55 27.77
N ASP A 353 -9.03 -33.10 27.15
CA ASP A 353 -8.72 -33.28 25.73
C ASP A 353 -9.81 -33.01 24.66
N ALA A 354 -9.88 -31.77 24.18
CA ALA A 354 -10.15 -31.37 22.79
C ALA A 354 -10.03 -29.84 22.67
N GLY A 355 -8.89 -29.30 23.10
CA GLY A 355 -8.58 -27.88 23.01
C GLY A 355 -7.92 -27.56 21.68
N LEU A 356 -8.67 -26.98 20.73
CA LEU A 356 -8.08 -26.21 19.63
C LEU A 356 -7.13 -25.17 20.25
N ALA A 357 -5.85 -25.36 19.98
CA ALA A 357 -4.75 -24.66 20.61
C ALA A 357 -4.91 -23.13 20.54
N ALA A 358 -5.34 -22.53 21.66
CA ALA A 358 -5.03 -21.15 21.99
C ALA A 358 -3.55 -21.06 22.41
N GLY A 359 -2.66 -21.41 21.48
CA GLY A 359 -1.21 -21.28 21.65
C GLY A 359 -0.82 -19.83 21.42
N SER A 360 -0.43 -19.14 22.50
CA SER A 360 0.40 -17.92 22.53
C SER A 360 0.61 -17.25 21.17
N SER A 361 -0.39 -16.51 20.68
CA SER A 361 -0.30 -15.78 19.41
C SER A 361 0.83 -14.76 19.47
N ALA A 362 1.98 -15.10 18.87
CA ALA A 362 2.92 -14.08 18.43
C ALA A 362 2.12 -13.03 17.64
N SER A 363 2.26 -11.76 18.02
CA SER A 363 1.57 -10.67 17.31
C SER A 363 1.94 -10.74 15.82
N SER A 364 0.96 -11.01 14.96
CA SER A 364 1.15 -11.02 13.50
C SER A 364 1.43 -9.63 12.92
N VAL A 365 1.26 -8.59 13.76
CA VAL A 365 1.54 -7.20 13.44
C VAL A 365 3.02 -6.91 13.64
N VAL A 366 3.69 -6.49 12.57
CA VAL A 366 5.12 -6.15 12.51
C VAL A 366 5.28 -4.66 12.19
N ALA A 367 6.05 -3.96 13.04
CA ALA A 367 6.32 -2.54 12.89
C ALA A 367 7.71 -2.32 12.27
N ILE A 368 7.77 -1.67 11.10
CA ILE A 368 9.00 -1.43 10.36
C ILE A 368 9.40 0.05 10.51
N GLY A 369 10.57 0.28 11.10
CA GLY A 369 11.08 1.63 11.36
C GLY A 369 10.50 2.30 12.61
N TYR A 370 10.05 1.51 13.57
CA TYR A 370 9.53 1.93 14.88
C TYR A 370 8.40 2.99 14.82
N PRO A 371 7.34 2.82 14.00
CA PRO A 371 6.15 3.67 14.06
C PRO A 371 5.31 3.41 15.30
N ASP A 372 4.52 4.42 15.69
CA ASP A 372 3.42 4.19 16.63
C ASP A 372 2.26 3.53 15.87
N ILE A 373 1.69 2.46 16.40
CA ILE A 373 0.65 1.68 15.70
C ILE A 373 -0.70 2.35 15.93
N LEU A 374 -1.40 2.74 14.85
CA LEU A 374 -2.80 3.14 14.97
C LEU A 374 -3.67 1.88 15.21
N PRO A 375 -4.46 1.84 16.31
CA PRO A 375 -5.33 0.70 16.57
C PRO A 375 -6.31 0.45 15.42
N PRO A 376 -6.51 -0.82 14.99
CA PRO A 376 -7.41 -1.12 13.89
C PRO A 376 -8.85 -0.78 14.26
N SER A 377 -9.58 -0.18 13.31
CA SER A 377 -11.01 0.06 13.42
C SER A 377 -11.78 -1.26 13.56
N LYS A 378 -13.04 -1.20 13.99
CA LYS A 378 -13.86 -2.41 14.06
C LYS A 378 -14.08 -3.03 12.66
N GLY A 379 -14.21 -2.19 11.62
CA GLY A 379 -14.30 -2.65 10.22
C GLY A 379 -13.02 -3.35 9.76
N SER A 380 -11.85 -2.84 10.13
CA SER A 380 -10.56 -3.49 9.85
C SER A 380 -10.42 -4.84 10.56
N LYS A 381 -10.82 -4.94 11.84
CA LYS A 381 -10.81 -6.23 12.58
C LYS A 381 -11.76 -7.26 11.96
N ALA A 382 -12.96 -6.83 11.56
CA ALA A 382 -13.93 -7.68 10.87
C ALA A 382 -13.39 -8.17 9.51
N LEU A 383 -12.75 -7.27 8.75
CA LEU A 383 -12.12 -7.64 7.49
C LEU A 383 -10.96 -8.61 7.68
N LYS A 384 -10.08 -8.36 8.66
CA LYS A 384 -8.98 -9.29 8.98
C LYS A 384 -9.53 -10.69 9.24
N THR A 385 -10.56 -10.81 10.08
CA THR A 385 -11.18 -12.11 10.39
C THR A 385 -11.72 -12.79 9.13
N ALA A 386 -12.39 -12.04 8.25
CA ALA A 386 -12.93 -12.58 7.00
C ALA A 386 -11.83 -13.01 6.01
N LEU A 387 -10.70 -12.28 5.97
CA LEU A 387 -9.54 -12.64 5.17
C LEU A 387 -8.84 -13.88 5.75
N ASP A 388 -8.61 -13.94 7.06
CA ASP A 388 -7.99 -15.08 7.73
C ASP A 388 -8.76 -16.39 7.44
N VAL A 389 -10.10 -16.34 7.49
CA VAL A 389 -10.96 -17.50 7.15
C VAL A 389 -10.83 -17.89 5.68
N ALA A 390 -10.91 -16.94 4.76
CA ALA A 390 -10.83 -17.21 3.33
C ALA A 390 -9.45 -17.75 2.91
N GLU A 391 -8.38 -17.19 3.46
CA GLU A 391 -7.00 -17.62 3.18
C GLU A 391 -6.74 -19.01 3.78
N ALA A 392 -7.24 -19.30 5.00
CA ALA A 392 -7.11 -20.63 5.60
C ALA A 392 -7.74 -21.73 4.72
N LEU A 393 -8.88 -21.45 4.06
CA LEU A 393 -9.49 -22.38 3.11
C LEU A 393 -8.57 -22.67 1.92
N LEU A 394 -7.94 -21.63 1.36
CA LEU A 394 -7.03 -21.79 0.23
C LEU A 394 -5.77 -22.58 0.62
N LEU A 395 -5.21 -22.31 1.79
CA LEU A 395 -4.00 -22.98 2.28
C LEU A 395 -4.22 -24.46 2.62
N SER A 396 -5.42 -24.82 3.09
CA SER A 396 -5.78 -26.21 3.42
C SER A 396 -5.79 -27.16 2.20
N THR A 397 -5.84 -26.60 0.99
CA THR A 397 -5.96 -27.36 -0.26
C THR A 397 -4.65 -27.51 -1.03
N VAL A 398 -3.57 -26.85 -0.57
CA VAL A 398 -2.27 -26.90 -1.25
C VAL A 398 -1.59 -28.22 -0.92
N ASP A 399 -1.78 -29.22 -1.77
CA ASP A 399 -0.95 -30.42 -1.77
C ASP A 399 0.51 -29.98 -1.95
N SER A 400 1.38 -30.35 -1.01
CA SER A 400 2.80 -29.97 -0.97
C SER A 400 3.65 -30.65 -2.07
N GLY A 401 3.02 -31.00 -3.20
CA GLY A 401 3.56 -31.77 -4.29
C GLY A 401 4.52 -30.96 -5.18
N THR A 402 5.79 -31.34 -5.09
CA THR A 402 6.88 -31.07 -6.05
C THR A 402 7.15 -29.60 -6.39
N SER A 403 8.15 -29.09 -5.68
CA SER A 403 9.10 -28.02 -6.05
C SER A 403 9.40 -27.95 -7.56
N THR A 404 8.56 -27.27 -8.33
CA THR A 404 9.00 -26.62 -9.56
C THR A 404 9.54 -25.24 -9.19
N GLU A 405 10.77 -24.94 -9.62
CA GLU A 405 11.50 -23.70 -9.38
C GLU A 405 10.73 -22.43 -9.82
N MET A 406 9.66 -22.59 -10.60
CA MET A 406 8.73 -21.54 -10.99
C MET A 406 7.27 -21.96 -10.72
N PRO A 407 6.43 -21.10 -10.08
CA PRO A 407 5.01 -21.38 -9.93
C PRO A 407 4.32 -21.40 -11.31
N PRO A 408 3.26 -22.21 -11.49
CA PRO A 408 2.50 -22.21 -12.72
C PRO A 408 1.87 -20.84 -12.95
N ARG A 409 1.79 -20.42 -14.22
CA ARG A 409 1.13 -19.17 -14.60
C ARG A 409 -0.34 -19.22 -14.18
N GLU A 410 -0.81 -18.15 -13.57
CA GLU A 410 -2.21 -17.98 -13.19
C GLU A 410 -3.01 -17.54 -14.42
N SER A 411 -4.04 -18.31 -14.75
CA SER A 411 -5.00 -17.96 -15.79
C SER A 411 -5.86 -16.75 -15.39
N GLU A 412 -6.51 -16.12 -16.37
CA GLU A 412 -7.42 -15.00 -16.09
C GLU A 412 -8.63 -15.41 -15.24
N GLU A 413 -9.16 -16.61 -15.45
CA GLU A 413 -10.30 -17.12 -14.66
C GLU A 413 -9.88 -17.42 -13.21
N GLU A 414 -8.69 -17.97 -12.97
CA GLU A 414 -8.16 -18.18 -11.61
C GLU A 414 -8.00 -16.84 -10.87
N ALA A 415 -7.38 -15.85 -11.52
CA ALA A 415 -7.25 -14.51 -10.94
C ALA A 415 -8.63 -13.87 -10.66
N LEU A 416 -9.62 -14.10 -11.54
CA LEU A 416 -10.99 -13.62 -11.34
C LEU A 416 -11.68 -14.33 -10.16
N LEU A 417 -11.53 -15.65 -10.02
CA LEU A 417 -12.09 -16.42 -8.91
C LEU A 417 -11.49 -15.97 -7.58
N ARG A 418 -10.16 -15.80 -7.51
CA ARG A 418 -9.49 -15.22 -6.34
C ARG A 418 -10.02 -13.82 -6.03
N GLY A 419 -10.23 -13.00 -7.06
CA GLY A 419 -10.92 -11.72 -6.94
C GLY A 419 -12.34 -11.82 -6.37
N LYS A 420 -13.13 -12.82 -6.77
CA LYS A 420 -14.47 -13.05 -6.20
C LYS A 420 -14.41 -13.45 -4.73
N ILE A 421 -13.43 -14.25 -4.30
CA ILE A 421 -13.21 -14.59 -2.89
C ILE A 421 -12.92 -13.32 -2.09
N LEU A 422 -12.03 -12.45 -2.57
CA LEU A 422 -11.77 -11.14 -1.96
C LEU A 422 -13.04 -10.30 -1.79
N LEU A 423 -13.85 -10.18 -2.86
CA LEU A 423 -15.09 -9.41 -2.80
C LEU A 423 -16.09 -10.00 -1.80
N GLN A 424 -16.16 -11.33 -1.69
CA GLN A 424 -17.00 -12.02 -0.71
C GLN A 424 -16.53 -11.72 0.72
N SER A 425 -15.23 -11.81 1.00
CA SER A 425 -14.64 -11.49 2.31
C SER A 425 -14.86 -10.01 2.68
N LEU A 426 -14.67 -9.11 1.72
CA LEU A 426 -14.99 -7.69 1.88
C LEU A 426 -16.46 -7.50 2.25
N CYS A 427 -17.39 -8.21 1.60
CA CYS A 427 -18.82 -8.13 1.90
C CYS A 427 -19.21 -8.68 3.27
N LYS A 428 -18.60 -9.77 3.72
CA LYS A 428 -18.89 -10.37 5.03
C LYS A 428 -18.45 -9.50 6.21
N ALA A 429 -17.44 -8.65 6.04
CA ALA A 429 -17.00 -7.74 7.09
C ALA A 429 -18.05 -6.67 7.42
N GLU A 430 -19.09 -6.99 8.21
CA GLU A 430 -20.30 -6.16 8.39
C GLU A 430 -20.01 -4.70 8.79
N GLN A 431 -18.97 -4.48 9.59
CA GLN A 431 -18.58 -3.16 10.08
C GLN A 431 -17.64 -2.41 9.13
N LEU A 432 -17.23 -3.05 8.02
CA LEU A 432 -16.42 -2.43 6.97
C LEU A 432 -17.32 -1.64 6.02
N SER A 433 -17.02 -0.36 5.87
CA SER A 433 -17.72 0.53 4.94
C SER A 433 -16.79 0.99 3.82
N THR A 434 -15.53 1.27 4.16
CA THR A 434 -14.54 1.80 3.23
C THR A 434 -13.21 1.03 3.36
N ALA A 435 -12.63 0.62 2.24
CA ALA A 435 -11.32 -0.04 2.22
C ALA A 435 -10.38 0.62 1.21
N LEU A 436 -9.12 0.82 1.60
CA LEU A 436 -8.03 1.21 0.72
C LEU A 436 -7.22 -0.04 0.39
N ILE A 437 -7.14 -0.39 -0.89
CA ILE A 437 -6.52 -1.62 -1.37
C ILE A 437 -5.37 -1.27 -2.30
N THR A 438 -4.15 -1.68 -1.97
CA THR A 438 -2.99 -1.53 -2.85
C THR A 438 -2.76 -2.84 -3.61
N THR A 439 -2.86 -2.80 -4.94
CA THR A 439 -2.72 -3.96 -5.83
C THR A 439 -2.03 -3.56 -7.12
N HIS A 440 -1.59 -4.53 -7.91
CA HIS A 440 -1.05 -4.24 -9.25
C HIS A 440 -2.19 -4.11 -10.30
N GLU A 441 -1.88 -3.44 -11.39
CA GLU A 441 -2.87 -3.02 -12.41
C GLU A 441 -3.52 -4.19 -13.15
N ARG A 442 -2.87 -5.36 -13.29
CA ARG A 442 -3.42 -6.47 -14.07
C ARG A 442 -4.49 -7.20 -13.28
N PHE A 443 -4.29 -7.40 -11.97
CA PHE A 443 -5.35 -7.91 -11.08
C PHE A 443 -6.60 -7.02 -11.15
N LEU A 444 -6.42 -5.70 -11.17
CA LEU A 444 -7.54 -4.77 -11.29
C LEU A 444 -8.17 -4.78 -12.70
N LYS A 445 -7.40 -5.02 -13.75
CA LYS A 445 -7.93 -5.25 -15.11
C LYS A 445 -8.84 -6.48 -15.14
N VAL A 446 -8.43 -7.59 -14.51
CA VAL A 446 -9.24 -8.82 -14.39
C VAL A 446 -10.55 -8.55 -13.63
N LEU A 447 -10.48 -7.84 -12.50
CA LEU A 447 -11.66 -7.50 -11.70
C LEU A 447 -12.61 -6.52 -12.39
N SER A 448 -12.09 -5.55 -13.15
CA SER A 448 -12.89 -4.48 -13.74
C SER A 448 -13.51 -4.83 -15.09
N ARG A 449 -12.98 -5.83 -15.81
CA ARG A 449 -13.37 -6.29 -17.17
C ARG A 449 -13.36 -5.21 -18.29
N HIS A 450 -13.29 -3.92 -17.95
CA HIS A 450 -13.62 -2.83 -18.88
C HIS A 450 -12.79 -1.54 -18.68
N SER A 451 -11.78 -1.53 -17.80
CA SER A 451 -11.01 -0.30 -17.56
C SER A 451 -9.56 -0.40 -18.00
N THR A 452 -9.07 0.64 -18.67
CA THR A 452 -7.64 0.92 -18.74
C THR A 452 -7.20 1.34 -17.34
N VAL A 453 -6.59 0.38 -16.64
CA VAL A 453 -5.91 0.63 -15.38
C VAL A 453 -4.46 0.98 -15.73
N GLY A 454 -4.03 2.18 -15.34
CA GLY A 454 -2.63 2.59 -15.40
C GLY A 454 -1.93 2.35 -14.07
N SER A 455 -0.61 2.34 -14.09
CA SER A 455 0.23 2.32 -12.90
C SER A 455 0.13 3.61 -12.09
N ALA A 456 0.37 3.54 -10.78
CA ALA A 456 0.34 4.69 -9.87
C ALA A 456 -0.94 5.54 -9.99
N THR A 457 -2.11 4.88 -10.09
CA THR A 457 -3.41 5.56 -10.17
C THR A 457 -4.32 5.17 -9.03
N ILE A 458 -5.22 6.09 -8.68
CA ILE A 458 -6.32 5.84 -7.76
C ILE A 458 -7.54 5.48 -8.60
N LYS A 459 -8.12 4.31 -8.33
CA LYS A 459 -9.42 3.89 -8.86
C LYS A 459 -10.40 3.76 -7.70
N VAL A 460 -11.67 4.07 -7.93
CA VAL A 460 -12.69 3.93 -6.90
C VAL A 460 -13.85 3.11 -7.45
N ALA A 461 -14.34 2.19 -6.64
CA ALA A 461 -15.45 1.33 -6.98
C ALA A 461 -16.41 1.18 -5.81
N MET A 462 -17.68 0.95 -6.15
CA MET A 462 -18.71 0.52 -5.22
C MET A 462 -18.86 -1.00 -5.31
N LEU A 463 -18.73 -1.67 -4.17
CA LEU A 463 -19.02 -3.07 -3.99
C LEU A 463 -20.45 -3.21 -3.47
N THR A 464 -21.33 -3.84 -4.23
CA THR A 464 -22.68 -4.18 -3.77
C THR A 464 -22.68 -5.60 -3.26
N CYS A 465 -23.05 -5.78 -1.99
CA CYS A 465 -23.07 -7.09 -1.35
C CYS A 465 -24.44 -7.75 -1.52
N GLY A 466 -24.50 -8.70 -2.45
CA GLY A 466 -25.62 -9.62 -2.61
C GLY A 466 -25.12 -11.07 -2.58
N PRO A 467 -25.96 -12.04 -3.01
CA PRO A 467 -25.55 -13.44 -3.15
C PRO A 467 -24.33 -13.61 -4.05
N VAL A 468 -24.21 -12.73 -5.05
CA VAL A 468 -23.01 -12.58 -5.88
C VAL A 468 -22.56 -11.13 -5.75
N PRO A 469 -21.43 -10.84 -5.08
CA PRO A 469 -20.92 -9.50 -4.97
C PRO A 469 -20.62 -8.89 -6.34
N THR A 470 -21.05 -7.66 -6.57
CA THR A 470 -20.78 -6.93 -7.82
C THR A 470 -19.94 -5.69 -7.56
N LEU A 471 -18.98 -5.45 -8.44
CA LEU A 471 -18.06 -4.31 -8.34
C LEU A 471 -18.33 -3.32 -9.49
N HIS A 472 -18.64 -2.07 -9.13
CA HIS A 472 -18.95 -1.00 -10.07
C HIS A 472 -17.94 0.14 -9.93
N PHE A 473 -17.08 0.34 -10.94
CA PHE A 473 -16.10 1.42 -10.94
C PHE A 473 -16.77 2.77 -11.24
N LEU A 474 -16.52 3.77 -10.40
CA LEU A 474 -17.10 5.11 -10.52
C LEU A 474 -16.54 5.90 -11.72
N GLU A 475 -15.45 5.43 -12.33
CA GLU A 475 -14.84 6.08 -13.49
C GLU A 475 -15.61 5.84 -14.79
N GLY A 476 -16.40 4.76 -14.89
CA GLY A 476 -17.15 4.37 -16.08
C GLY A 476 -18.33 5.28 -16.44
N LEU A 477 -18.72 6.20 -15.55
CA LEU A 477 -19.80 7.16 -15.79
C LEU A 477 -19.40 8.33 -16.72
N GLN A 478 -18.19 8.31 -17.30
CA GLN A 478 -17.61 9.48 -17.98
C GLN A 478 -17.50 9.36 -19.51
N ASP A 479 -17.62 8.18 -20.12
CA ASP A 479 -17.47 8.04 -21.59
C ASP A 479 -18.76 8.20 -22.41
N ILE A 480 -19.92 8.32 -21.77
CA ILE A 480 -21.21 8.37 -22.48
C ILE A 480 -21.53 9.77 -23.06
N SER A 481 -20.81 10.84 -22.67
CA SER A 481 -21.16 12.21 -23.11
C SER A 481 -20.20 12.86 -24.11
N GLY A 482 -19.22 12.14 -24.69
CA GLY A 482 -18.10 12.77 -25.41
C GLY A 482 -17.81 12.33 -26.84
N ARG A 483 -18.20 11.12 -27.26
CA ARG A 483 -17.97 10.61 -28.63
C ARG A 483 -19.28 10.59 -29.42
N GLY A 484 -19.68 11.76 -29.90
CA GLY A 484 -20.87 11.89 -30.73
C GLY A 484 -20.98 13.25 -31.39
N ARG A 485 -19.89 13.73 -32.02
CA ARG A 485 -19.88 14.78 -33.07
C ARG A 485 -18.44 15.10 -33.47
N SER A 486 -17.78 14.15 -34.12
CA SER A 486 -16.76 14.51 -35.10
C SER A 486 -17.51 14.72 -36.41
N ASN A 487 -17.59 16.00 -36.78
CA ASN A 487 -18.15 16.49 -38.03
C ASN A 487 -17.55 15.72 -39.21
N SER A 488 -18.42 15.15 -40.03
CA SER A 488 -18.16 14.81 -41.42
C SER A 488 -17.79 16.08 -42.17
N SER A 489 -16.49 16.36 -42.22
CA SER A 489 -15.88 17.24 -43.22
C SER A 489 -15.61 16.37 -44.45
N SER A 490 -16.60 16.32 -45.34
CA SER A 490 -16.44 15.81 -46.69
C SER A 490 -15.53 16.77 -47.47
N SER A 491 -14.31 16.32 -47.77
CA SER A 491 -13.57 16.81 -48.92
C SER A 491 -13.56 15.69 -49.94
N GLU A 492 -14.30 15.90 -51.01
CA GLU A 492 -14.14 15.25 -52.31
C GLU A 492 -12.68 15.41 -52.76
N ASP A 493 -12.00 14.32 -53.12
CA ASP A 493 -11.56 14.10 -54.50
C ASP A 493 -10.79 12.77 -54.67
N SER A 494 -11.42 11.89 -55.46
CA SER A 494 -10.88 11.22 -56.65
C SER A 494 -9.53 10.49 -56.60
N GLN A 495 -9.56 9.14 -56.60
CA GLN A 495 -8.91 8.31 -57.64
C GLN A 495 -9.28 6.81 -57.55
N GLU A 496 -10.24 6.45 -58.40
CA GLU A 496 -10.21 5.38 -59.41
C GLU A 496 -9.28 4.14 -59.24
N SER A 497 -9.93 2.97 -59.38
CA SER A 497 -9.50 1.73 -60.05
C SER A 497 -9.29 0.48 -59.19
N GLY A 498 -9.94 -0.61 -59.62
CA GLY A 498 -9.54 -1.99 -59.28
C GLY A 498 -10.63 -2.91 -58.74
N GLN A 499 -11.65 -3.21 -59.54
CA GLN A 499 -12.48 -4.41 -59.36
C GLN A 499 -11.69 -5.67 -59.70
N SER A 500 -11.64 -6.62 -58.76
CA SER A 500 -11.64 -8.09 -58.97
C SER A 500 -11.78 -8.69 -57.56
N GLU A 501 -12.95 -9.18 -57.14
CA GLU A 501 -13.51 -10.50 -57.45
C GLU A 501 -12.59 -11.64 -56.93
N TRP A 502 -13.16 -12.48 -56.06
CA TRP A 502 -13.04 -13.96 -55.95
C TRP A 502 -12.97 -14.46 -54.49
N SER A 503 -14.02 -15.25 -54.18
CA SER A 503 -14.09 -16.48 -53.36
C SER A 503 -13.78 -16.44 -51.87
#